data_AF-A0A3P8L501-F1
#
_entry.id   AF-A0A3P8L501-F1
#
_cell.length_a   1.000
_cell.length_b   1.000
_cell.length_c   1.000
_cell.angle_alpha   90.00
_cell.angle_beta   90.00
_cell.angle_gamma   90.00
#
_symmetry.space_group_name_H-M   'P 1'
#
loop_
_entity.id
_entity.type
_entity.pdbx_description
1 polymer ?
#
loop_
_entity_poly.entity_id
_entity_poly.type
_entity_poly.pdbx_seq_one_letter_code
_entity_poly.pdbx_strand_id
1 'polypeptide(L)'
;MISELFYTRSAKLRLRFLSCTLLYTDLPGAAECQANRDFLVSEMCDEIQEIIRGLQLTETDASELFDDDLAAIHVTKATLDSRLHFADEWLRNPNTAVDSAGEKALHQVISAAQRLASFSSSESERKAILDLCMELQSLGNSLNECRQRGEVSFYTTIACSNKVGTIRPVFMCTTAVLF
;
A
#
# COMPACT_ATOMS: atom_id res chain seq x y z
N MET A 1 13.18 15.76 4.32
CA MET A 1 14.02 16.91 3.93
C MET A 1 13.22 18.23 3.85
N ILE A 2 11.96 18.22 3.37
CA ILE A 2 11.09 19.43 3.35
C ILE A 2 10.61 19.82 4.76
N SER A 3 10.31 18.85 5.63
CA SER A 3 9.82 19.07 7.00
C SER A 3 10.82 19.78 7.93
N GLU A 4 12.11 19.43 7.88
CA GLU A 4 13.15 20.12 8.68
C GLU A 4 13.41 21.56 8.17
N LEU A 5 13.25 21.81 6.87
CA LEU A 5 13.36 23.15 6.28
C LEU A 5 12.20 24.06 6.71
N PHE A 6 10.99 23.53 6.83
CA PHE A 6 9.83 24.25 7.36
C PHE A 6 9.95 24.55 8.86
N TYR A 7 10.44 23.59 9.66
CA TYR A 7 10.63 23.79 11.10
C TYR A 7 11.75 24.81 11.41
N THR A 8 12.89 24.70 10.71
CA THR A 8 14.05 25.58 10.94
C THR A 8 13.80 27.00 10.42
N ARG A 9 13.05 27.19 9.32
CA ARG A 9 12.62 28.53 8.87
C ARG A 9 11.54 29.12 9.78
N SER A 10 10.63 28.33 10.31
CA SER A 10 9.62 28.79 11.28
C SER A 10 10.23 29.30 12.59
N ALA A 11 11.26 28.62 13.11
CA ALA A 11 11.99 29.08 14.30
C ALA A 11 12.75 30.40 14.05
N LYS A 12 13.35 30.56 12.86
CA LYS A 12 14.08 31.77 12.45
C LYS A 12 13.14 32.96 12.17
N LEU A 13 11.95 32.71 11.61
CA LEU A 13 10.90 33.73 11.47
C LEU A 13 10.32 34.15 12.83
N ARG A 14 10.04 33.19 13.74
CA ARG A 14 9.57 33.51 15.10
C ARG A 14 10.55 34.38 15.87
N LEU A 15 11.86 34.10 15.80
CA LEU A 15 12.90 34.91 16.45
C LEU A 15 13.00 36.33 15.86
N ARG A 16 12.82 36.48 14.54
CA ARG A 16 12.81 37.82 13.89
C ARG A 16 11.55 38.61 14.21
N PHE A 17 10.38 37.98 14.23
CA PHE A 17 9.12 38.59 14.67
C PHE A 17 9.21 39.06 16.13
N LEU A 18 9.78 38.24 17.03
CA LEU A 18 10.00 38.62 18.43
C LEU A 18 10.86 39.88 18.58
N SER A 19 11.86 40.08 17.72
CA SER A 19 12.75 41.26 17.80
C SER A 19 12.05 42.57 17.40
N CYS A 20 11.06 42.53 16.50
CA CYS A 20 10.25 43.72 16.17
C CYS A 20 9.23 44.04 17.28
N THR A 21 8.68 43.02 17.95
CA THR A 21 7.71 43.21 19.04
C THR A 21 8.36 43.79 20.30
N LEU A 22 9.58 43.36 20.65
CA LEU A 22 10.28 43.79 21.88
C LEU A 22 10.87 45.20 21.83
N LEU A 23 10.95 45.84 20.66
CA LEU A 23 11.60 47.15 20.48
C LEU A 23 10.64 48.34 20.55
N TYR A 24 9.32 48.10 20.51
CA TYR A 24 8.31 49.15 20.36
C TYR A 24 7.15 49.07 21.36
N THR A 25 7.19 48.20 22.37
CA THR A 25 6.06 47.99 23.32
C THR A 25 5.66 49.24 24.11
N ASP A 26 6.61 50.16 24.34
CA ASP A 26 6.42 51.29 25.25
C ASP A 26 5.94 52.57 24.55
N LEU A 27 5.66 52.50 23.25
CA LEU A 27 5.17 53.63 22.48
C LEU A 27 3.64 53.71 22.50
N PRO A 28 3.07 54.92 22.62
CA PRO A 28 1.63 55.10 22.51
C PRO A 28 1.15 54.60 21.14
N GLY A 29 0.17 53.69 21.13
CA GLY A 29 -0.36 53.05 19.91
C GLY A 29 0.37 51.78 19.47
N ALA A 30 1.43 51.36 20.15
CA ALA A 30 2.17 50.14 19.79
C ALA A 30 1.32 48.87 19.87
N ALA A 31 0.46 48.76 20.89
CA ALA A 31 -0.46 47.64 21.06
C ALA A 31 -1.47 47.55 19.90
N GLU A 32 -1.97 48.68 19.41
CA GLU A 32 -2.92 48.75 18.30
C GLU A 32 -2.24 48.39 16.97
N CYS A 33 -1.05 48.93 16.72
CA CYS A 33 -0.23 48.57 15.56
C CYS A 33 0.12 47.07 15.54
N GLN A 34 0.38 46.49 16.71
CA GLN A 34 0.64 45.06 16.84
C GLN A 34 -0.62 44.23 16.56
N ALA A 35 -1.77 44.61 17.11
CA ALA A 35 -3.04 43.95 16.84
C ALA A 35 -3.42 43.99 15.34
N ASN A 36 -3.22 45.12 14.67
CA ASN A 36 -3.47 45.25 13.22
C ASN A 36 -2.55 44.36 12.39
N ARG A 37 -1.28 44.23 12.80
CA ARG A 37 -0.32 43.32 12.16
C ARG A 37 -0.76 41.87 12.34
N ASP A 38 -1.09 41.48 13.57
CA ASP A 38 -1.45 40.10 13.90
C ASP A 38 -2.76 39.70 13.22
N PHE A 39 -3.73 40.62 13.13
CA PHE A 39 -4.96 40.43 12.36
C PHE A 39 -4.67 40.19 10.87
N LEU A 40 -3.92 41.08 10.22
CA LEU A 40 -3.60 40.93 8.79
C LEU A 40 -2.82 39.64 8.50
N VAL A 41 -1.87 39.29 9.37
CA VAL A 41 -1.09 38.05 9.23
C VAL A 41 -1.98 36.83 9.40
N SER A 42 -2.94 36.85 10.34
CA SER A 42 -3.91 35.75 10.51
C SER A 42 -4.75 35.54 9.26
N GLU A 43 -5.36 36.60 8.73
CA GLU A 43 -6.19 36.53 7.52
C GLU A 43 -5.38 36.04 6.32
N MET A 44 -4.15 36.54 6.14
CA MET A 44 -3.26 36.04 5.08
C MET A 44 -2.87 34.57 5.28
N CYS A 45 -2.68 34.12 6.52
CA CYS A 45 -2.39 32.72 6.81
C CYS A 45 -3.58 31.82 6.48
N ASP A 46 -4.80 32.24 6.79
CA ASP A 46 -6.02 31.48 6.50
C ASP A 46 -6.23 31.34 4.98
N GLU A 47 -6.04 32.40 4.21
CA GLU A 47 -6.08 32.35 2.75
C GLU A 47 -4.99 31.44 2.16
N ILE A 48 -3.77 31.46 2.71
CA ILE A 48 -2.70 30.56 2.31
C ILE A 48 -3.07 29.10 2.61
N GLN A 49 -3.72 28.82 3.74
CA GLN A 49 -4.19 27.46 4.07
C GLN A 49 -5.25 27.00 3.05
N GLU A 50 -6.17 27.87 2.63
CA GLU A 50 -7.16 27.53 1.60
C GLU A 50 -6.52 27.32 0.21
N ILE A 51 -5.49 28.10 -0.15
CA ILE A 51 -4.71 27.87 -1.38
C ILE A 51 -4.01 26.51 -1.33
N ILE A 52 -3.37 26.17 -0.21
CA ILE A 52 -2.72 24.86 -0.03
C ILE A 52 -3.74 23.74 -0.14
N ARG A 53 -4.89 23.88 0.52
CA ARG A 53 -6.00 22.91 0.45
C ARG A 53 -6.49 22.75 -1.00
N GLY A 54 -6.65 23.84 -1.73
CA GLY A 54 -7.06 23.82 -3.14
C GLY A 54 -6.04 23.14 -4.06
N LEU A 55 -4.76 23.48 -3.91
CA LEU A 55 -3.68 22.87 -4.72
C LEU A 55 -3.55 21.38 -4.45
N GLN A 56 -3.66 20.96 -3.20
CA GLN A 56 -3.63 19.55 -2.84
C GLN A 56 -4.85 18.78 -3.37
N LEU A 57 -6.00 19.44 -3.56
CA LEU A 57 -7.18 18.84 -4.22
C LEU A 57 -7.05 18.75 -5.75
N THR A 58 -6.20 19.57 -6.37
CA THR A 58 -5.89 19.49 -7.81
C THR A 58 -4.68 18.61 -8.13
N GLU A 59 -3.81 18.34 -7.15
CA GLU A 59 -2.63 17.49 -7.32
C GLU A 59 -2.88 16.01 -6.94
N THR A 60 -4.07 15.65 -6.45
CA THR A 60 -4.45 14.26 -6.14
C THR A 60 -4.69 13.35 -7.36
N ASP A 61 -4.62 13.89 -8.57
CA ASP A 61 -4.74 13.11 -9.81
C ASP A 61 -3.39 12.45 -10.19
N ALA A 62 -2.32 12.73 -9.44
CA ALA A 62 -0.99 12.16 -9.63
C ALA A 62 -0.79 10.81 -8.89
N SER A 63 -1.86 10.13 -8.48
CA SER A 63 -1.83 8.68 -8.33
C SER A 63 -2.22 8.07 -9.66
N GLU A 64 -1.22 7.67 -10.45
CA GLU A 64 -1.34 7.09 -11.81
C GLU A 64 -2.04 5.71 -11.86
N LEU A 65 -3.11 5.54 -11.09
CA LEU A 65 -3.97 4.37 -11.12
C LEU A 65 -5.40 4.86 -11.39
N PHE A 66 -5.89 4.64 -12.59
CA PHE A 66 -7.26 5.00 -12.96
C PHE A 66 -8.26 4.28 -12.04
N ASP A 67 -9.43 4.87 -11.79
CA ASP A 67 -10.49 4.27 -10.96
C ASP A 67 -10.81 2.82 -11.37
N ASP A 68 -10.71 2.52 -12.67
CA ASP A 68 -10.87 1.17 -13.24
C ASP A 68 -9.78 0.18 -12.81
N ASP A 69 -8.52 0.62 -12.74
CA ASP A 69 -7.40 -0.20 -12.30
C ASP A 69 -7.49 -0.47 -10.79
N LEU A 70 -7.91 0.53 -10.00
CA LEU A 70 -8.18 0.35 -8.58
C LEU A 70 -9.31 -0.66 -8.35
N ALA A 71 -10.40 -0.55 -9.09
CA ALA A 71 -11.49 -1.52 -9.06
C ALA A 71 -11.00 -2.93 -9.46
N ALA A 72 -10.16 -3.03 -10.50
CA ALA A 72 -9.58 -4.29 -10.94
C ALA A 72 -8.68 -4.93 -9.87
N ILE A 73 -7.87 -4.13 -9.15
CA ILE A 73 -7.05 -4.59 -8.02
C ILE A 73 -7.94 -5.14 -6.91
N HIS A 74 -8.99 -4.41 -6.52
CA HIS A 74 -9.90 -4.86 -5.45
C HIS A 74 -10.60 -6.17 -5.79
N VAL A 75 -11.11 -6.30 -7.02
CA VAL A 75 -11.75 -7.54 -7.50
C VAL A 75 -10.74 -8.69 -7.55
N THR A 76 -9.51 -8.43 -8.00
CA THR A 76 -8.46 -9.45 -8.08
C THR A 76 -8.04 -9.92 -6.69
N LYS A 77 -7.89 -8.99 -5.74
CA LYS A 77 -7.60 -9.31 -4.33
C LYS A 77 -8.72 -10.13 -3.69
N ALA A 78 -9.98 -9.72 -3.87
CA ALA A 78 -11.13 -10.47 -3.34
C ALA A 78 -11.18 -11.90 -3.89
N THR A 79 -10.87 -12.06 -5.19
CA THR A 79 -10.75 -13.38 -5.82
C THR A 79 -9.64 -14.20 -5.17
N LEU A 80 -8.44 -13.62 -5.00
CA LEU A 80 -7.31 -14.28 -4.36
C LEU A 80 -7.66 -14.75 -2.94
N ASP A 81 -8.22 -13.87 -2.11
CA ASP A 81 -8.62 -14.19 -0.74
C ASP A 81 -9.65 -15.33 -0.68
N SER A 82 -10.66 -15.30 -1.58
CA SER A 82 -11.68 -16.35 -1.64
C SER A 82 -11.11 -17.71 -2.04
N ARG A 83 -10.08 -17.75 -2.89
CA ARG A 83 -9.49 -19.00 -3.41
C ARG A 83 -8.41 -19.58 -2.52
N LEU A 84 -7.71 -18.73 -1.75
CA LEU A 84 -6.71 -19.18 -0.79
C LEU A 84 -7.25 -20.21 0.20
N HIS A 85 -8.49 -20.03 0.68
CA HIS A 85 -9.11 -20.98 1.60
C HIS A 85 -9.25 -22.39 0.99
N PHE A 86 -9.75 -22.48 -0.25
CA PHE A 86 -9.93 -23.75 -0.96
C PHE A 86 -8.59 -24.40 -1.31
N ALA A 87 -7.58 -23.60 -1.68
CA ALA A 87 -6.23 -24.10 -1.95
C ALA A 87 -5.58 -24.66 -0.67
N ASP A 88 -5.73 -23.99 0.48
CA ASP A 88 -5.20 -24.45 1.76
C ASP A 88 -5.89 -25.74 2.24
N GLU A 89 -7.22 -25.85 2.09
CA GLU A 89 -7.96 -27.08 2.36
C GLU A 89 -7.52 -28.24 1.45
N TRP A 90 -7.27 -27.96 0.18
CA TRP A 90 -6.76 -28.94 -0.77
C TRP A 90 -5.36 -29.45 -0.42
N LEU A 91 -4.49 -28.57 0.08
CA LEU A 91 -3.15 -28.96 0.53
C LEU A 91 -3.20 -29.77 1.82
N ARG A 92 -4.15 -29.50 2.73
CA ARG A 92 -4.33 -30.30 3.95
C ARG A 92 -4.81 -31.72 3.69
N ASN A 93 -5.48 -31.96 2.56
CA ASN A 93 -6.06 -33.26 2.23
C ASN A 93 -5.18 -34.03 1.23
N PRO A 94 -4.35 -34.98 1.67
CA PRO A 94 -3.43 -35.71 0.77
C PRO A 94 -4.16 -36.61 -0.24
N ASN A 95 -5.38 -37.04 0.07
CA ASN A 95 -6.16 -38.01 -0.70
C ASN A 95 -7.14 -37.37 -1.71
N THR A 96 -7.07 -36.06 -1.94
CA THR A 96 -7.94 -35.41 -2.94
C THR A 96 -7.59 -35.87 -4.34
N ALA A 97 -8.62 -36.16 -5.13
CA ALA A 97 -8.47 -36.49 -6.54
C ALA A 97 -7.77 -35.36 -7.32
N VAL A 98 -7.07 -35.77 -8.37
CA VAL A 98 -6.51 -34.90 -9.41
C VAL A 98 -7.69 -34.22 -10.13
N ASP A 99 -7.50 -32.99 -10.60
CA ASP A 99 -8.52 -32.11 -11.18
C ASP A 99 -9.63 -31.66 -10.21
N SER A 100 -9.40 -31.80 -8.91
CA SER A 100 -10.33 -31.32 -7.88
C SER A 100 -10.52 -29.80 -7.90
N ALA A 101 -11.63 -29.34 -7.32
CA ALA A 101 -11.91 -27.91 -7.19
C ALA A 101 -10.80 -27.15 -6.44
N GLY A 102 -10.11 -27.82 -5.52
CA GLY A 102 -8.99 -27.26 -4.75
C GLY A 102 -7.73 -27.01 -5.58
N GLU A 103 -7.41 -27.91 -6.52
CA GLU A 103 -6.34 -27.72 -7.49
C GLU A 103 -6.62 -26.51 -8.39
N LYS A 104 -7.83 -26.43 -8.92
CA LYS A 104 -8.29 -25.29 -9.72
C LYS A 104 -8.23 -23.99 -8.91
N ALA A 105 -8.54 -24.04 -7.62
CA ALA A 105 -8.40 -22.89 -6.73
C ALA A 105 -6.93 -22.47 -6.57
N LEU A 106 -5.98 -23.40 -6.45
CA LEU A 106 -4.55 -23.07 -6.41
C LEU A 106 -4.11 -22.35 -7.70
N HIS A 107 -4.49 -22.84 -8.88
CA HIS A 107 -4.18 -22.16 -10.14
C HIS A 107 -4.79 -20.76 -10.20
N GLN A 108 -6.03 -20.58 -9.71
CA GLN A 108 -6.68 -19.27 -9.64
C GLN A 108 -5.97 -18.31 -8.67
N VAL A 109 -5.43 -18.81 -7.55
CA VAL A 109 -4.57 -18.01 -6.65
C VAL A 109 -3.32 -17.54 -7.40
N ILE A 110 -2.66 -18.43 -8.14
CA ILE A 110 -1.45 -18.09 -8.93
C ILE A 110 -1.79 -17.03 -9.98
N SER A 111 -2.86 -17.22 -10.75
CA SER A 111 -3.27 -16.24 -11.77
C SER A 111 -3.65 -14.89 -11.17
N ALA A 112 -4.34 -14.87 -10.03
CA ALA A 112 -4.67 -13.63 -9.34
C ALA A 112 -3.41 -12.93 -8.79
N ALA A 113 -2.45 -13.67 -8.25
CA ALA A 113 -1.18 -13.11 -7.77
C ALA A 113 -0.34 -12.53 -8.92
N GLN A 114 -0.29 -13.20 -10.08
CA GLN A 114 0.36 -12.68 -11.29
C GLN A 114 -0.29 -11.38 -11.79
N ARG A 115 -1.64 -11.32 -11.75
CA ARG A 115 -2.38 -10.11 -12.10
C ARG A 115 -2.15 -8.98 -11.10
N LEU A 116 -2.05 -9.27 -9.80
CA LEU A 116 -1.67 -8.25 -8.81
C LEU A 116 -0.24 -7.75 -9.02
N ALA A 117 0.68 -8.62 -9.46
CA ALA A 117 2.05 -8.24 -9.80
C ALA A 117 2.11 -7.23 -10.96
N SER A 118 1.18 -7.24 -11.91
CA SER A 118 1.21 -6.24 -13.00
C SER A 118 0.92 -4.81 -12.54
N PHE A 119 0.33 -4.64 -11.36
CA PHE A 119 0.04 -3.33 -10.77
C PHE A 119 1.13 -2.83 -9.80
N SER A 120 2.19 -3.61 -9.54
CA SER A 120 3.24 -3.19 -8.62
C SER A 120 4.14 -2.12 -9.27
N SER A 121 4.39 -1.02 -8.55
CA SER A 121 5.24 0.08 -9.02
C SER A 121 6.74 -0.27 -9.02
N SER A 122 7.16 -1.29 -8.26
CA SER A 122 8.55 -1.72 -8.16
C SER A 122 8.83 -2.97 -9.00
N GLU A 123 9.77 -2.86 -9.95
CA GLU A 123 10.24 -3.99 -10.76
C GLU A 123 10.76 -5.16 -9.91
N SER A 124 11.42 -4.85 -8.79
CA SER A 124 11.94 -5.86 -7.87
C SER A 124 10.82 -6.63 -7.17
N GLU A 125 9.75 -5.93 -6.78
CA GLU A 125 8.58 -6.53 -6.14
C GLU A 125 7.80 -7.40 -7.12
N ARG A 126 7.57 -6.86 -8.33
CA ARG A 126 6.97 -7.60 -9.44
C ARG A 126 7.68 -8.93 -9.68
N LYS A 127 9.00 -8.88 -9.80
CA LYS A 127 9.82 -10.05 -10.06
C LYS A 127 9.72 -11.07 -8.92
N ALA A 128 9.84 -10.62 -7.67
CA ALA A 128 9.72 -11.51 -6.51
C ALA A 128 8.36 -12.24 -6.47
N ILE A 129 7.26 -11.54 -6.79
CA ILE A 129 5.92 -12.14 -6.87
C ILE A 129 5.84 -13.18 -7.99
N LEU A 130 6.35 -12.85 -9.17
CA LEU A 130 6.34 -13.77 -10.32
C LEU A 130 7.19 -15.02 -10.05
N ASP A 131 8.35 -14.87 -9.42
CA ASP A 131 9.20 -15.99 -9.02
C ASP A 131 8.49 -16.92 -8.03
N LEU A 132 7.80 -16.36 -7.02
CA LEU A 132 6.96 -17.13 -6.10
C LEU A 132 5.82 -17.87 -6.82
N CYS A 133 5.17 -17.24 -7.80
CA CYS A 133 4.12 -17.86 -8.60
C CYS A 133 4.65 -19.06 -9.40
N MET A 134 5.84 -18.94 -9.99
CA MET A 134 6.49 -20.04 -10.72
C MET A 134 6.84 -21.21 -9.80
N GLU A 135 7.40 -20.94 -8.62
CA GLU A 135 7.70 -21.96 -7.62
C GLU A 135 6.43 -22.70 -7.17
N LEU A 136 5.35 -21.97 -6.90
CA LEU A 136 4.06 -22.57 -6.53
C LEU A 136 3.48 -23.44 -7.64
N GLN A 137 3.59 -22.99 -8.88
CA GLN A 137 3.13 -23.77 -10.03
C GLN A 137 3.91 -25.07 -10.17
N SER A 138 5.24 -25.03 -9.99
CA SER A 138 6.09 -26.22 -10.00
C SER A 138 5.73 -27.19 -8.87
N LEU A 139 5.59 -26.68 -7.63
CA LEU A 139 5.23 -27.49 -6.47
C LEU A 139 3.84 -28.12 -6.62
N GLY A 140 2.87 -27.37 -7.13
CA GLY A 140 1.51 -27.87 -7.39
C GLY A 140 1.51 -29.01 -8.42
N ASN A 141 2.27 -28.85 -9.51
CA ASN A 141 2.39 -29.89 -10.54
C ASN A 141 3.06 -31.15 -10.00
N SER A 142 4.18 -31.02 -9.27
CA SER A 142 4.85 -32.18 -8.65
C SER A 142 3.96 -32.89 -7.64
N LEU A 143 3.12 -32.14 -6.90
CA LEU A 143 2.17 -32.71 -5.96
C LEU A 143 1.04 -33.47 -6.67
N ASN A 144 0.56 -32.97 -7.82
CA ASN A 144 -0.39 -33.68 -8.66
C ASN A 144 0.21 -34.97 -9.23
N GLU A 145 1.46 -34.94 -9.71
CA GLU A 145 2.15 -36.13 -10.20
C GLU A 145 2.27 -37.21 -9.11
N CYS A 146 2.64 -36.82 -7.89
CA CYS A 146 2.66 -37.75 -6.75
C CYS A 146 1.27 -38.34 -6.48
N ARG A 147 0.22 -37.52 -6.49
CA ARG A 147 -1.16 -37.99 -6.29
C ARG A 147 -1.65 -38.91 -7.40
N GLN A 148 -1.28 -38.65 -8.66
CA GLN A 148 -1.57 -39.55 -9.80
C GLN A 148 -0.90 -40.92 -9.63
N ARG A 149 0.30 -40.96 -9.06
CA ARG A 149 1.01 -42.21 -8.70
C ARG A 149 0.45 -42.90 -7.46
N GLY A 150 -0.49 -42.27 -6.74
CA GLY A 150 -1.00 -42.75 -5.45
C GLY A 150 -0.03 -42.54 -4.28
N GLU A 151 1.01 -41.71 -4.47
CA GLU A 151 2.04 -41.42 -3.48
C GLU A 151 1.70 -40.13 -2.72
N VAL A 152 1.83 -40.16 -1.39
CA VAL A 152 1.66 -38.97 -0.55
C VAL A 152 3.03 -38.35 -0.29
N SER A 153 3.29 -37.19 -0.90
CA SER A 153 4.54 -36.46 -0.70
C SER A 153 4.36 -35.34 0.34
N PHE A 154 4.62 -35.68 1.61
CA PHE A 154 4.47 -34.74 2.74
C PHE A 154 5.36 -33.50 2.60
N TYR A 155 6.58 -33.66 2.09
CA TYR A 155 7.52 -32.55 1.87
C TYR A 155 6.97 -31.51 0.87
N THR A 156 6.51 -31.96 -0.31
CA THR A 156 6.01 -31.04 -1.35
C THR A 156 4.69 -30.38 -0.92
N THR A 157 3.85 -31.09 -0.17
CA THR A 157 2.63 -30.52 0.44
C THR A 157 2.96 -29.39 1.40
N ILE A 158 3.91 -29.60 2.32
CA ILE A 158 4.33 -28.55 3.28
C ILE A 158 4.99 -27.39 2.56
N ALA A 159 5.88 -27.66 1.60
CA ALA A 159 6.55 -26.63 0.82
C ALA A 159 5.54 -25.75 0.07
N CYS A 160 4.54 -26.36 -0.58
CA CYS A 160 3.47 -25.64 -1.26
C CYS A 160 2.63 -24.83 -0.27
N SER A 161 2.22 -25.42 0.86
CA SER A 161 1.41 -24.74 1.89
C SER A 161 2.13 -23.52 2.49
N ASN A 162 3.42 -23.64 2.79
CA ASN A 162 4.23 -22.52 3.28
C ASN A 162 4.27 -21.36 2.27
N LYS A 163 4.45 -21.67 0.98
CA LYS A 163 4.52 -20.67 -0.09
C LYS A 163 3.17 -20.00 -0.37
N VAL A 164 2.07 -20.76 -0.32
CA VAL A 164 0.71 -20.20 -0.37
C VAL A 164 0.48 -19.27 0.82
N GLY A 165 1.01 -19.63 2.01
CA GLY A 165 1.02 -18.77 3.18
C GLY A 165 1.79 -17.46 2.99
N THR A 166 2.88 -17.46 2.20
CA THR A 166 3.66 -16.25 1.88
C THR A 166 2.94 -15.30 0.92
N ILE A 167 2.04 -15.79 0.05
CA ILE A 167 1.23 -14.92 -0.83
C ILE A 167 0.25 -14.06 -0.01
N ARG A 168 -0.30 -14.60 1.07
CA ARG A 168 -1.31 -13.95 1.91
C ARG A 168 -0.88 -12.58 2.48
N PRO A 169 0.33 -12.39 3.03
CA PRO A 169 0.80 -11.08 3.51
C PRO A 169 1.30 -10.14 2.41
N VAL A 170 1.80 -10.65 1.27
CA VAL A 170 2.37 -9.81 0.20
C VAL A 170 1.33 -8.86 -0.40
N PHE A 171 0.06 -9.25 -0.44
CA PHE A 171 -1.04 -8.43 -0.98
C PHE A 171 -1.94 -7.76 0.08
N MET A 172 -1.61 -7.95 1.37
CA MET A 172 -2.26 -7.23 2.47
C MET A 172 -1.67 -5.82 2.66
N CYS A 173 -0.45 -5.57 2.16
CA CYS A 173 0.24 -4.30 2.33
C CYS A 173 -0.13 -3.24 1.28
N THR A 174 -0.73 -3.62 0.14
CA THR A 174 -1.13 -2.66 -0.91
C THR A 174 -2.35 -1.81 -0.54
N THR A 175 -3.08 -2.16 0.53
CA THR A 175 -4.11 -1.31 1.13
C THR A 175 -3.55 -0.19 2.02
N ALA A 176 -2.23 -0.15 2.27
CA ALA A 176 -1.60 0.89 3.09
C ALA A 176 -1.21 2.17 2.31
N VAL A 177 -1.57 2.27 1.03
CA VAL A 177 -1.30 3.47 0.20
C VAL A 177 -2.58 4.32 -0.03
N LEU A 178 -3.69 3.99 0.65
CA LEU A 178 -4.98 4.69 0.48
C LEU A 178 -5.58 5.27 1.78
N PHE A 179 -4.75 5.55 2.79
CA PHE A 179 -5.11 6.38 3.94
C PHE A 179 -4.00 7.37 4.30
#